data_AF-A0A956QHR8-F1
#
_entry.id   AF-A0A956QHR8-F1
#
_cell.length_a   1.000
_cell.length_b   1.000
_cell.length_c   1.000
_cell.angle_alpha   90.00
_cell.angle_beta   90.00
_cell.angle_gamma   90.00
#
_symmetry.space_group_name_H-M   'P 1'
#
loop_
_entity.id
_entity.type
_entity.pdbx_description
1 polymer ?
#
loop_
_entity_poly.entity_id
_entity_poly.type
_entity_poly.pdbx_seq_one_letter_code
_entity_poly.pdbx_strand_id
1 'polypeptide(L)' 'MKPISIYVGEKDYQEFKSLSARSGRPVAELIREAMSRYLAECRRTGGSLVDLEPHESGELLRDWTRNDLMDEMLER' A
#
# COMPACT_ATOMS: atom_id res chain seq x y z
N MET A 1 -5.98 8.17 21.34
CA MET A 1 -6.97 7.90 20.26
C MET A 1 -7.97 9.04 20.22
N LYS A 2 -8.46 9.42 19.03
CA LYS A 2 -9.58 10.36 18.88
C LYS A 2 -10.82 9.59 18.42
N PRO A 3 -12.02 9.83 18.98
CA PRO A 3 -13.24 9.19 18.52
C PRO A 3 -13.59 9.70 17.13
N ILE A 4 -14.06 8.79 16.27
CA ILE A 4 -14.57 9.10 14.94
C ILE A 4 -15.91 8.41 14.75
N SER A 5 -16.77 9.03 13.96
CA SER A 5 -18.00 8.43 13.46
C SER A 5 -17.82 8.17 11.97
N ILE A 6 -18.12 6.96 11.53
CA ILE A 6 -18.03 6.55 10.13
C ILE A 6 -19.35 5.93 9.70
N TYR A 7 -19.72 6.15 8.44
CA TYR A 7 -20.83 5.43 7.82
C TYR A 7 -20.30 4.16 7.17
N VAL A 8 -20.96 3.05 7.42
CA VAL A 8 -20.62 1.73 6.88
C VAL A 8 -21.89 1.05 6.36
N GLY A 9 -21.73 0.14 5.40
CA GLY A 9 -22.85 -0.67 4.94
C GLY A 9 -23.42 -1.51 6.09
N GLU A 10 -24.75 -1.60 6.16
CA GLU A 10 -25.42 -2.37 7.23
C GLU A 10 -24.98 -3.83 7.24
N LYS A 11 -24.85 -4.46 6.05
CA LYS A 11 -24.41 -5.85 5.92
C LYS A 11 -23.01 -6.07 6.50
N ASP A 12 -22.07 -5.20 6.14
CA ASP A 12 -20.68 -5.30 6.62
C ASP A 12 -20.64 -5.14 8.14
N TYR A 13 -21.40 -4.17 8.68
CA TYR A 13 -21.46 -3.96 10.12
C TYR A 13 -22.02 -5.16 10.88
N GLN A 14 -23.04 -5.84 10.35
CA GLN A 14 -23.59 -7.07 10.93
C GLN A 14 -22.59 -8.23 10.89
N GLU A 15 -21.78 -8.31 9.83
CA GLU A 15 -20.72 -9.32 9.73
C GLU A 15 -19.63 -9.06 10.79
N PHE A 16 -19.20 -7.80 10.95
CA PHE A 16 -18.26 -7.40 12.00
C PHE A 16 -18.80 -7.66 13.41
N LYS A 17 -20.10 -7.44 13.66
CA LYS A 17 -20.75 -7.82 14.92
C LYS A 17 -20.70 -9.33 15.17
N SER A 18 -20.97 -10.13 14.15
CA SER A 18 -20.93 -11.59 14.23
C SER A 18 -19.53 -12.10 14.53
N LEU A 19 -18.51 -11.52 13.87
CA LEU A 19 -17.10 -11.84 14.12
C LEU A 19 -16.67 -11.44 15.53
N SER A 20 -17.09 -10.25 15.97
CA SER A 20 -16.86 -9.74 17.33
C SER A 20 -17.41 -10.68 18.41
N ALA A 21 -18.64 -11.17 18.23
CA ALA A 21 -19.25 -12.13 19.13
C ALA A 21 -18.49 -13.47 19.16
N ARG A 22 -18.03 -13.95 18.00
CA ARG A 22 -17.27 -15.21 17.90
C ARG A 22 -15.86 -15.12 18.50
N SER A 23 -15.19 -13.97 18.36
CA SER A 23 -13.82 -13.78 18.82
C SER A 23 -13.71 -13.19 20.22
N GLY A 24 -14.81 -12.70 20.81
CA GLY A 24 -14.80 -11.97 22.08
C GLY A 24 -14.11 -10.61 22.02
N ARG A 25 -13.85 -10.07 20.82
CA ARG A 25 -13.13 -8.81 20.62
C ARG A 25 -14.12 -7.71 20.26
N PRO A 26 -13.96 -6.45 20.72
CA PRO A 26 -14.85 -5.36 20.35
C PRO A 26 -14.88 -5.10 18.85
N VAL A 27 -16.06 -4.81 18.28
CA VAL A 27 -16.21 -4.44 16.85
C VAL A 27 -15.26 -3.30 16.44
N ALA A 28 -15.11 -2.29 17.31
CA ALA A 28 -14.21 -1.16 17.05
C ALA A 28 -12.73 -1.59 16.92
N GLU A 29 -12.33 -2.68 17.59
CA GLU A 29 -10.98 -3.23 17.46
C GLU A 29 -10.77 -3.88 16.10
N LEU A 30 -11.76 -4.67 15.65
CA LEU A 30 -11.73 -5.29 14.32
C LEU A 30 -11.69 -4.24 13.20
N ILE A 31 -12.45 -3.16 13.32
CA ILE A 31 -12.43 -2.05 12.36
C ILE A 31 -11.05 -1.39 12.32
N ARG A 32 -10.43 -1.14 13.48
CA ARG A 32 -9.08 -0.55 13.52
C ARG A 32 -8.05 -1.47 12.89
N GLU A 33 -8.14 -2.76 13.16
CA GLU A 33 -7.26 -3.75 12.57
C GLU A 33 -7.39 -3.79 11.04
N ALA A 34 -8.63 -3.76 10.53
CA ALA A 34 -8.89 -3.68 9.09
C ALA A 34 -8.28 -2.40 8.47
N MET A 35 -8.46 -1.25 9.12
CA MET A 35 -7.84 0.01 8.68
C MET A 35 -6.31 -0.08 8.66
N SER A 36 -5.69 -0.65 9.70
CA SER A 36 -4.24 -0.83 9.75
C SER A 36 -3.72 -1.75 8.65
N ARG A 37 -4.43 -2.86 8.36
CA ARG A 37 -4.08 -3.78 7.29
C ARG A 37 -4.16 -3.12 5.93
N TYR A 38 -5.25 -2.39 5.65
CA TYR A 38 -5.42 -1.65 4.41
C TYR A 38 -4.30 -0.63 4.19
N LEU A 39 -3.96 0.16 5.22
CA LEU A 39 -2.86 1.12 5.12
C LEU A 39 -1.50 0.46 4.92
N ALA A 40 -1.25 -0.70 5.53
CA ALA A 40 -0.01 -1.45 5.32
C ALA A 40 0.08 -1.99 3.89
N GLU A 41 -1.03 -2.48 3.33
CA GLU A 41 -1.12 -2.92 1.95
C GLU A 41 -0.87 -1.78 0.96
N CYS A 42 -1.54 -0.64 1.13
CA CYS A 42 -1.31 0.54 0.28
C CYS A 42 0.13 1.07 0.34
N ARG A 43 0.81 0.93 1.48
CA ARG A 43 2.23 1.32 1.59
C ARG A 43 3.15 0.35 0.86
N ARG A 44 2.84 -0.95 0.84
CA ARG A 44 3.65 -1.97 0.16
C ARG A 44 3.60 -1.83 -1.36
N THR A 45 2.48 -1.37 -1.91
CA THR A 45 2.34 -1.11 -3.36
C THR A 45 3.02 0.19 -3.82
N GLY A 46 3.63 0.95 -2.91
CA GLY A 46 4.23 2.25 -3.19
C GLY A 46 5.68 2.38 -2.73
N GLY A 47 6.52 1.36 -2.92
CA GLY A 47 7.97 1.58 -2.86
C GLY A 47 8.33 2.66 -3.87
N SER A 48 8.90 3.78 -3.42
CA SER A 48 9.43 4.78 -4.34
C SER A 48 10.42 4.10 -5.26
N LEU A 49 10.40 4.39 -6.57
CA LEU A 49 11.44 3.90 -7.48
C LEU A 49 12.85 4.35 -7.02
N VAL A 50 12.91 5.40 -6.21
CA VAL A 50 14.14 5.91 -5.59
C VAL A 50 14.62 5.02 -4.43
N ASP A 51 13.72 4.32 -3.77
CA ASP A 51 14.01 3.47 -2.60
C ASP A 51 14.24 2.00 -3.00
N LEU A 52 14.18 1.67 -4.30
CA LEU A 52 14.53 0.34 -4.80
C LEU A 52 16.04 0.16 -4.73
N GLU A 53 16.49 -0.94 -4.12
CA GLU A 53 17.88 -1.36 -4.24
C GLU A 53 18.20 -1.60 -5.72
N PRO A 54 19.26 -0.97 -6.28
CA PRO A 54 19.67 -1.22 -7.65
C PRO A 54 19.94 -2.71 -7.85
N HIS A 55 19.34 -3.29 -8.88
CA HIS A 55 19.68 -4.65 -9.28
C HIS A 55 21.15 -4.69 -9.70
N GLU A 56 21.93 -5.67 -9.22
CA GLU A 56 23.33 -5.90 -9.60
C GLU A 56 23.42 -6.30 -11.08
N SER A 57 23.29 -5.31 -11.96
CA SER A 57 23.17 -5.49 -13.40
C SER A 57 24.53 -5.54 -14.10
N GLY A 58 25.62 -5.65 -13.32
CA GLY A 58 27.00 -5.61 -13.80
C GLY A 58 27.53 -4.18 -13.97
N GLU A 59 28.65 -4.06 -14.67
CA GLU A 59 29.30 -2.78 -14.94
C GLU A 59 28.47 -1.92 -15.91
N LEU A 60 28.50 -0.61 -15.70
CA LEU A 60 27.88 0.34 -16.62
C LEU A 60 28.57 0.24 -17.99
N LEU A 61 27.79 -0.12 -19.03
CA LEU A 61 28.33 -0.25 -20.40
C LEU A 61 28.84 1.08 -20.95
N ARG A 62 28.18 2.19 -20.58
CA ARG A 62 28.58 3.57 -20.91
C ARG A 62 27.81 4.55 -20.01
N ASP A 63 28.41 5.70 -19.73
CA ASP A 63 27.70 6.82 -19.12
C ASP A 63 26.72 7.45 -20.11
N TRP A 64 25.50 7.71 -19.66
CA TRP A 64 24.47 8.37 -20.47
C TRP A 64 24.30 9.79 -20.00
N THR A 65 24.33 10.72 -20.95
CA THR A 65 23.79 12.05 -20.70
C THR A 65 22.27 12.02 -20.81
N ARG A 66 21.61 13.06 -20.29
CA ARG A 66 20.16 13.19 -20.41
C ARG A 66 19.69 13.19 -21.87
N ASN A 67 20.48 13.76 -22.78
CA ASN A 67 20.10 13.82 -24.20
C ASN A 67 20.18 12.43 -24.83
N ASP A 68 21.25 11.67 -24.59
CA ASP A 68 21.39 10.29 -25.09
C ASP A 68 20.19 9.42 -24.69
N LEU A 69 19.74 9.56 -23.43
CA LEU A 69 18.56 8.85 -22.92
C LEU A 69 17.28 9.23 -23.68
N MET A 70 17.07 10.51 -23.89
CA MET A 70 15.85 11.00 -24.55
C MET A 70 15.83 10.64 -26.01
N ASP A 71 16.97 10.71 -26.70
CA ASP A 71 17.11 10.31 -28.09
C ASP A 71 16.78 8.82 -28.25
N GLU A 72 17.35 7.94 -27.43
CA GLU A 72 17.06 6.49 -27.50
C GLU A 72 15.61 6.14 -27.15
N MET A 73 14.99 6.84 -26.19
CA MET A 73 13.59 6.59 -25.81
C MET A 73 12.58 7.06 -26.85
N LEU A 74 12.90 8.08 -27.65
CA LEU A 74 12.01 8.70 -28.62
C LEU A 74 12.20 8.20 -30.05
N GLU A 75 13.35 7.60 -30.38
CA GLU A 75 13.66 7.06 -31.70
C GLU A 75 13.13 5.63 -31.95
N ARG A 76 12.04 5.24 -31.28
CA ARG A 76 11.41 3.92 -31.44
C ARG A 76 10.30 3.87 -32.48
#